data_AF-A0A4Y8CBG6-F1
#
_entry.id   AF-A0A4Y8CBG6-F1
#
_cell.length_a   1.000
_cell.length_b   1.000
_cell.length_c   1.000
_cell.angle_alpha   90.00
_cell.angle_beta   90.00
_cell.angle_gamma   90.00
#
_symmetry.space_group_name_H-M   'P 1'
#
loop_
_entity.id
_entity.type
_entity.pdbx_description
1 polymer ?
#
loop_
_entity_poly.entity_id
_entity_poly.type
_entity_poly.pdbx_seq_one_letter_code
_entity_poly.pdbx_strand_id
1 'polypeptide(L)'
;YQTSAFLNDIDEIKNKVEEELEDYYELIGARKIALNQKIAKIIDLSGRLRFQKRWAQTPRIPETAVLGHMLVVAILGYFYSLKIKACDKRLENNFYCALFHDLPESLTRDIISPVKYGIDGLHDIINDYEMKLINERILPFVPEGL
;
A
#
# COMPACT_ATOMS: atom_id res chain seq x y z
N TYR A 1 9.12 -29.63 -17.69
CA TYR A 1 10.51 -29.32 -17.27
C TYR A 1 10.71 -27.86 -16.85
N GLN A 2 10.25 -26.84 -17.58
CA GLN A 2 10.33 -25.44 -17.09
C GLN A 2 9.46 -25.15 -15.86
N THR A 3 8.28 -25.77 -15.76
CA THR A 3 7.34 -25.54 -14.65
C THR A 3 7.86 -26.04 -13.30
N SER A 4 8.62 -27.14 -13.28
CA SER A 4 9.16 -27.71 -12.03
C SER A 4 10.31 -26.90 -11.46
N ALA A 5 11.15 -26.30 -12.31
CA ALA A 5 12.22 -25.41 -11.86
C ALA A 5 11.66 -24.12 -11.24
N PHE A 6 10.67 -23.50 -11.90
CA PHE A 6 9.99 -22.31 -11.38
C PHE A 6 9.29 -22.54 -10.03
N LEU A 7 8.69 -23.72 -9.83
CA LEU A 7 8.06 -24.07 -8.55
C LEU A 7 9.11 -24.25 -7.44
N ASN A 8 10.23 -24.90 -7.73
CA ASN A 8 11.32 -25.06 -6.77
C ASN A 8 11.90 -23.70 -6.34
N ASP A 9 12.08 -22.76 -7.27
CA ASP A 9 12.59 -21.42 -6.97
C ASP A 9 11.64 -20.65 -6.03
N ILE A 10 10.32 -20.81 -6.21
CA ILE A 10 9.33 -20.19 -5.31
C ILE A 10 9.44 -20.76 -3.89
N ASP A 11 9.58 -22.08 -3.76
CA ASP A 11 9.66 -22.73 -2.46
C ASP A 11 10.98 -22.39 -1.74
N GLU A 12 12.09 -22.26 -2.47
CA GLU A 12 13.35 -21.77 -1.91
C GLU A 12 13.23 -20.33 -1.40
N ILE A 13 12.58 -19.44 -2.17
CA ILE A 13 12.33 -18.06 -1.75
C ILE A 13 11.44 -18.00 -0.51
N LYS A 14 10.38 -18.82 -0.44
CA LYS A 14 9.51 -18.89 0.74
C LYS A 14 10.28 -19.33 1.98
N ASN A 15 11.08 -20.39 1.87
CA ASN A 15 11.88 -20.88 2.99
C ASN A 15 12.86 -19.82 3.51
N LYS A 16 13.50 -19.08 2.61
CA LYS A 16 14.39 -17.96 2.98
C LYS A 16 13.65 -16.84 3.73
N VAL A 17 12.43 -16.52 3.29
CA VAL A 17 11.59 -15.51 3.97
C VAL A 17 11.15 -16.01 5.35
N GLU A 18 10.82 -17.30 5.48
CA GLU A 18 10.46 -17.89 6.76
C GLU A 18 11.63 -17.93 7.74
N GLU A 19 12.83 -18.32 7.28
CA GLU A 19 14.07 -18.29 8.06
C GLU A 19 14.41 -16.88 8.52
N GLU A 20 14.34 -15.89 7.63
CA GLU A 20 14.58 -14.49 8.00
C GLU A 20 13.53 -13.98 9.01
N LEU A 21 12.27 -14.43 8.93
CA LEU A 21 11.24 -14.06 9.91
C LEU A 21 11.53 -14.64 11.30
N GLU A 22 12.11 -15.84 11.39
CA GLU A 22 12.47 -16.48 12.66
C GLU A 22 13.46 -15.63 13.48
N ASP A 23 14.43 -15.00 12.81
CA ASP A 23 15.40 -14.09 13.43
C ASP A 23 14.73 -12.90 14.15
N TYR A 24 13.48 -12.57 13.79
CA TYR A 24 12.74 -11.44 14.34
C TYR A 24 11.51 -11.85 15.18
N TYR A 25 11.35 -13.12 15.57
CA TYR A 25 10.15 -13.59 16.31
C TYR A 25 9.88 -12.90 17.65
N GLU A 26 10.91 -12.32 18.26
CA GLU A 26 10.80 -11.44 19.43
C GLU A 26 9.95 -10.21 19.15
N LEU A 27 9.94 -9.70 17.91
CA LEU A 27 9.08 -8.62 17.48
C LEU A 27 7.66 -9.14 17.29
N ILE A 28 6.73 -8.59 18.08
CA ILE A 28 5.30 -8.92 18.02
C ILE A 28 4.77 -8.76 16.58
N GLY A 29 5.23 -7.74 15.86
CA GLY A 29 4.87 -7.51 14.46
C GLY A 29 5.27 -8.67 13.56
N ALA A 30 6.56 -9.05 13.55
CA ALA A 30 7.08 -10.15 12.75
C ALA A 30 6.37 -11.48 13.04
N ARG A 31 6.12 -11.77 14.33
CA ARG A 31 5.36 -12.96 14.73
C ARG A 31 3.93 -12.97 14.18
N LYS A 32 3.23 -11.84 14.24
CA LYS A 32 1.87 -11.72 13.67
C LYS A 32 1.86 -11.88 12.16
N ILE A 33 2.93 -11.45 11.48
CA ILE A 33 3.11 -11.61 10.03
C ILE A 33 3.34 -13.08 9.69
N ALA A 34 4.27 -13.75 10.38
CA ALA A 34 4.58 -15.16 10.21
C ALA A 34 3.34 -16.05 10.46
N LEU A 35 2.54 -15.72 11.47
CA LEU A 35 1.26 -16.39 11.76
C LEU A 35 0.11 -15.99 10.81
N ASN A 36 0.38 -15.22 9.75
CA ASN A 36 -0.59 -14.75 8.75
C ASN A 36 -1.84 -14.10 9.38
N GLN A 37 -1.65 -13.34 10.45
CA GLN A 37 -2.73 -12.61 11.12
C GLN A 37 -3.16 -11.37 10.32
N LYS A 38 -4.16 -10.63 10.83
CA LYS A 38 -4.74 -9.44 10.18
C LYS A 38 -3.69 -8.48 9.59
N ILE A 39 -2.62 -8.17 10.33
CA ILE A 39 -1.55 -7.27 9.86
C ILE A 39 -0.85 -7.77 8.59
N ALA A 40 -0.70 -9.10 8.42
CA ALA A 40 -0.11 -9.68 7.21
C ALA A 40 -0.93 -9.32 5.96
N LYS A 41 -2.26 -9.16 6.09
CA LYS A 41 -3.13 -8.74 4.99
C LYS A 41 -2.91 -7.28 4.59
N ILE A 42 -2.69 -6.38 5.55
CA ILE A 42 -2.34 -4.99 5.27
C ILE A 42 -0.98 -4.90 4.55
N ILE A 43 -0.01 -5.71 4.98
CA ILE A 43 1.32 -5.76 4.34
C ILE A 43 1.22 -6.33 2.93
N ASP A 44 0.43 -7.38 2.70
CA ASP A 44 0.19 -7.93 1.36
C ASP A 44 -0.46 -6.88 0.42
N LEU A 45 -1.51 -6.18 0.89
CA LEU A 45 -2.13 -5.10 0.12
C LEU A 45 -1.13 -3.99 -0.25
N SER A 46 -0.29 -3.60 0.70
CA SER A 46 0.78 -2.60 0.47
C SER A 46 1.84 -3.12 -0.50
N GLY A 47 2.21 -4.40 -0.39
CA GLY A 47 3.21 -5.05 -1.24
C GLY A 47 2.80 -5.09 -2.71
N ARG A 48 1.49 -5.26 -3.01
CA ARG A 48 0.96 -5.21 -4.39
C ARG A 48 1.25 -3.89 -5.09
N LEU A 49 1.23 -2.78 -4.34
CA LEU A 49 1.48 -1.43 -4.87
C LEU A 49 2.93 -1.22 -5.35
N ARG A 50 3.86 -2.11 -4.98
CA ARG A 50 5.23 -2.14 -5.53
C ARG A 50 5.23 -2.46 -7.03
N PHE A 51 4.27 -3.27 -7.48
CA PHE A 51 4.17 -3.73 -8.86
C PHE A 51 3.21 -2.87 -9.70
N GLN A 52 2.36 -2.08 -9.05
CA GLN A 52 1.47 -1.14 -9.73
C GLN A 52 2.25 0.10 -10.19
N LYS A 53 2.34 0.31 -11.50
CA LYS A 53 3.01 1.46 -12.10
C LYS A 53 2.01 2.59 -12.34
N ARG A 54 2.38 3.81 -11.98
CA ARG A 54 1.64 5.01 -12.35
C ARG A 54 1.87 5.34 -13.82
N TRP A 55 0.94 6.07 -14.42
CA TRP A 55 1.03 6.49 -15.83
C TRP A 55 1.08 5.30 -16.80
N ALA A 56 0.25 4.27 -16.56
CA ALA A 56 0.25 3.05 -17.36
C ALA A 56 0.07 3.29 -18.88
N GLN A 57 -0.61 4.38 -19.27
CA GLN A 57 -0.80 4.76 -20.67
C GLN A 57 0.23 5.78 -21.20
N THR A 58 1.14 6.27 -20.35
CA THR A 58 2.18 7.24 -20.72
C THR A 58 3.46 6.88 -19.98
N PRO A 59 4.19 5.84 -20.44
CA PRO A 59 5.35 5.32 -19.72
C PRO A 59 6.41 6.40 -19.54
N ARG A 60 6.91 6.52 -18.30
CA ARG A 60 7.96 7.46 -17.90
C ARG A 60 9.23 6.72 -17.51
N ILE A 61 10.38 7.35 -17.70
CA ILE A 61 11.69 6.83 -17.27
C ILE A 61 12.28 7.77 -16.21
N PRO A 62 12.61 7.26 -15.00
CA PRO A 62 12.32 5.91 -14.53
C PRO A 62 10.82 5.71 -14.26
N GLU A 63 10.38 4.45 -14.33
CA GLU A 63 9.02 4.10 -13.95
C GLU A 63 8.80 4.35 -12.45
N THR A 64 7.58 4.75 -12.08
CA THR A 64 7.21 5.03 -10.69
C THR A 64 6.14 4.05 -10.22
N ALA A 65 6.43 3.33 -9.14
CA ALA A 65 5.46 2.48 -8.47
C ALA A 65 4.56 3.32 -7.54
N VAL A 66 3.31 2.92 -7.35
CA VAL A 66 2.37 3.58 -6.43
C VAL A 66 2.94 3.59 -5.00
N LEU A 67 3.51 2.47 -4.54
CA LEU A 67 4.13 2.40 -3.21
C LEU A 67 5.27 3.42 -3.04
N GLY A 68 6.11 3.58 -4.07
CA GLY A 68 7.20 4.56 -4.05
C GLY A 68 6.68 6.00 -4.08
N HIS A 69 5.62 6.25 -4.85
CA HIS A 69 4.95 7.54 -4.88
C HIS A 69 4.41 7.94 -3.50
N MET A 70 3.69 7.04 -2.83
CA MET A 70 3.13 7.28 -1.49
C MET A 70 4.22 7.70 -0.49
N LEU A 71 5.37 7.01 -0.50
CA LEU A 71 6.50 7.36 0.36
C LEU A 71 7.04 8.77 0.06
N VAL A 72 7.23 9.11 -1.22
CA VAL A 72 7.71 10.44 -1.61
C VAL A 72 6.74 11.53 -1.17
N VAL A 73 5.42 11.34 -1.38
CA VAL A 73 4.40 12.30 -0.94
C VAL A 73 4.41 12.44 0.59
N ALA A 74 4.56 11.35 1.35
CA ALA A 74 4.66 11.39 2.80
C ALA A 74 5.88 12.19 3.30
N ILE A 75 7.05 11.97 2.70
CA ILE A 75 8.28 12.71 3.02
C ILE A 75 8.11 14.20 2.71
N LEU A 76 7.57 14.54 1.54
CA LEU A 76 7.31 15.94 1.17
C LEU A 76 6.29 16.59 2.10
N GLY A 77 5.21 15.88 2.46
CA GLY A 77 4.20 16.34 3.41
C GLY A 77 4.77 16.60 4.81
N TYR A 78 5.69 15.74 5.27
CA TYR A 78 6.41 15.93 6.52
C TYR A 78 7.32 17.17 6.50
N PHE A 79 8.17 17.32 5.48
CA PHE A 79 9.03 18.50 5.34
C PHE A 79 8.24 19.79 5.20
N TYR A 80 7.13 19.77 4.46
CA TYR A 80 6.23 20.91 4.39
C TYR A 80 5.63 21.25 5.77
N SER A 81 5.20 20.23 6.52
CA SER A 81 4.66 20.41 7.88
C SER A 81 5.69 21.03 8.83
N LEU A 82 6.96 20.61 8.75
CA LEU A 82 8.06 21.24 9.48
C LEU A 82 8.27 22.71 9.06
N LYS A 83 8.25 22.98 7.75
CA LYS A 83 8.46 24.34 7.21
C LYS A 83 7.43 25.33 7.73
N ILE A 84 6.16 24.91 7.84
CA ILE A 84 5.07 25.75 8.35
C ILE A 84 4.96 25.74 9.89
N LYS A 85 5.87 25.03 10.58
CA LYS A 85 5.83 24.84 12.04
C LYS A 85 4.49 24.28 12.53
N ALA A 86 3.99 23.26 11.83
CA ALA A 86 2.80 22.53 12.26
C ALA A 86 3.02 21.95 13.67
N CYS A 87 1.96 21.88 14.48
CA CYS A 87 2.02 21.18 15.77
C CYS A 87 2.24 19.67 15.55
N ASP A 88 2.75 19.00 16.59
CA ASP A 88 3.12 17.58 16.56
C ASP A 88 2.01 16.70 15.98
N LYS A 89 0.77 16.92 16.44
CA LYS A 89 -0.37 16.12 15.94
C LYS A 89 -0.66 16.34 14.46
N ARG A 90 -0.51 17.56 13.96
CA ARG A 90 -0.72 17.86 12.54
C ARG A 90 0.40 17.26 11.70
N LEU A 91 1.63 17.26 12.21
CA LEU A 91 2.77 16.63 11.56
C LEU A 91 2.58 15.11 11.41
N GLU A 92 2.13 14.42 12.47
CA GLU A 92 1.77 13.00 12.41
C GLU A 92 0.65 12.74 11.40
N ASN A 93 -0.46 13.48 11.53
CA ASN A 93 -1.64 13.26 10.70
C ASN A 93 -1.33 13.51 9.22
N ASN A 94 -0.57 14.56 8.89
CA ASN A 94 -0.18 14.83 7.51
C ASN A 94 0.71 13.72 6.95
N PHE A 95 1.68 13.23 7.74
CA PHE A 95 2.56 12.14 7.29
C PHE A 95 1.78 10.86 7.04
N TYR A 96 0.97 10.40 7.99
CA TYR A 96 0.23 9.13 7.84
C TYR A 96 -0.89 9.22 6.80
N CYS A 97 -1.58 10.36 6.70
CA CYS A 97 -2.56 10.58 5.63
C CYS A 97 -1.89 10.47 4.26
N ALA A 98 -0.75 11.14 4.06
CA ALA A 98 0.02 11.06 2.83
C ALA A 98 0.60 9.65 2.58
N LEU A 99 1.03 8.94 3.62
CA LEU A 99 1.60 7.60 3.50
C LEU A 99 0.58 6.58 3.03
N PHE A 100 -0.70 6.73 3.39
CA PHE A 100 -1.76 5.77 3.08
C PHE A 100 -2.79 6.24 2.05
N HIS A 101 -2.64 7.44 1.48
CA HIS A 101 -3.67 8.05 0.63
C HIS A 101 -4.08 7.20 -0.58
N ASP A 102 -3.13 6.52 -1.22
CA ASP A 102 -3.36 5.63 -2.37
C ASP A 102 -3.38 4.14 -1.99
N LEU A 103 -3.39 3.79 -0.69
CA LEU A 103 -3.56 2.39 -0.28
C LEU A 103 -4.80 1.70 -0.91
N PRO A 104 -5.96 2.39 -1.07
CA PRO A 104 -7.13 1.81 -1.74
C PRO A 104 -6.89 1.39 -3.20
N GLU A 105 -5.90 1.97 -3.89
CA GLU A 105 -5.56 1.56 -5.26
C GLU A 105 -5.15 0.08 -5.36
N SER A 106 -4.73 -0.53 -4.25
CA SER A 106 -4.41 -1.97 -4.17
C SER A 106 -5.63 -2.86 -4.45
N LEU A 107 -6.84 -2.30 -4.36
CA LEU A 107 -8.12 -2.97 -4.62
C LEU A 107 -8.72 -2.59 -5.97
N THR A 108 -8.68 -1.30 -6.33
CA THR A 108 -9.37 -0.78 -7.53
C THR A 108 -8.50 -0.73 -8.78
N ARG A 109 -7.16 -0.77 -8.63
CA ARG A 109 -6.17 -0.38 -9.65
C ARG A 109 -6.34 1.08 -10.09
N ASP A 110 -5.31 1.64 -10.73
CA ASP A 110 -5.30 3.06 -11.13
C ASP A 110 -6.43 3.36 -12.15
N ILE A 111 -7.44 4.13 -11.73
CA ILE A 111 -8.43 4.73 -12.62
C ILE A 111 -7.91 6.12 -12.99
N ILE A 112 -7.48 6.28 -14.24
CA ILE A 112 -6.86 7.53 -14.71
C ILE A 112 -7.82 8.73 -14.63
N SER A 113 -7.30 9.91 -14.30
CA SER A 113 -8.08 11.14 -14.13
C SER A 113 -9.03 11.49 -15.28
N PRO A 114 -8.66 11.33 -16.56
CA PRO A 114 -9.57 11.60 -17.68
C PRO A 114 -10.83 10.74 -17.66
N VAL A 115 -10.76 9.53 -17.10
CA VAL A 115 -11.93 8.65 -16.92
C VAL A 115 -12.72 9.09 -15.69
N LYS A 116 -12.04 9.37 -14.57
CA LYS A 116 -12.70 9.82 -13.32
C LYS A 116 -13.57 11.06 -13.51
N TYR A 117 -13.11 12.02 -14.32
CA TYR A 117 -13.79 13.31 -14.53
C TYR A 117 -14.37 13.49 -15.93
N GLY A 118 -14.38 12.43 -16.76
CA GLY A 118 -14.87 12.51 -18.15
C GLY A 118 -16.39 12.48 -18.28
N ILE A 119 -17.11 12.13 -17.21
CA ILE A 119 -18.56 12.00 -17.17
C ILE A 119 -19.05 12.61 -15.85
N ASP A 120 -20.02 13.53 -15.92
CA ASP A 120 -20.64 14.13 -14.74
C ASP A 120 -21.26 13.04 -13.84
N GLY A 121 -20.96 13.09 -12.55
CA GLY A 121 -21.45 12.14 -11.54
C GLY A 121 -20.72 10.79 -11.47
N LEU A 122 -19.85 10.46 -12.43
CA LEU A 122 -19.06 9.21 -12.36
C LEU A 122 -18.06 9.23 -11.19
N HIS A 123 -17.47 10.39 -10.90
CA HIS A 123 -16.53 10.54 -9.79
C HIS A 123 -17.16 10.18 -8.44
N ASP A 124 -18.40 10.59 -8.21
CA ASP A 124 -19.12 10.32 -6.96
C ASP A 124 -19.40 8.81 -6.80
N ILE A 125 -19.83 8.14 -7.87
CA ILE A 125 -20.06 6.69 -7.88
C ILE A 125 -18.76 5.92 -7.60
N ILE A 126 -17.64 6.35 -8.20
CA ILE A 126 -16.33 5.75 -7.96
C ILE A 126 -15.93 5.93 -6.50
N ASN A 127 -16.08 7.13 -5.94
CA ASN A 127 -15.75 7.41 -4.54
C ASN A 127 -16.59 6.56 -3.57
N ASP A 128 -17.90 6.44 -3.79
CA ASP A 128 -18.78 5.62 -2.96
C ASP A 128 -18.38 4.15 -3.00
N TYR A 129 -18.03 3.64 -4.19
CA TYR A 129 -17.56 2.27 -4.36
C TYR A 129 -16.19 2.03 -3.71
N GLU A 130 -15.24 2.96 -3.86
CA GLU A 130 -13.93 2.92 -3.19
C GLU A 130 -14.09 2.89 -1.67
N MET A 131 -14.95 3.75 -1.11
CA MET A 131 -15.24 3.77 0.32
C MET A 131 -15.83 2.45 0.82
N LYS A 132 -16.76 1.86 0.05
CA LYS A 132 -17.31 0.53 0.37
C LYS A 132 -16.21 -0.54 0.39
N LEU A 133 -15.33 -0.55 -0.60
CA LEU A 133 -14.21 -1.50 -0.66
C LEU A 133 -13.23 -1.31 0.50
N ILE A 134 -12.89 -0.08 0.87
CA ILE A 134 -12.03 0.21 2.04
C ILE A 134 -12.65 -0.39 3.31
N ASN A 135 -13.94 -0.13 3.54
CA ASN A 135 -14.66 -0.64 4.71
C ASN A 135 -14.74 -2.17 4.76
N GLU A 136 -14.89 -2.84 3.61
CA GLU A 136 -15.06 -4.29 3.53
C GLU A 136 -13.73 -5.07 3.44
N ARG A 137 -12.67 -4.46 2.90
CA ARG A 137 -11.45 -5.17 2.49
C ARG A 137 -10.16 -4.64 3.12
N ILE A 138 -10.17 -3.46 3.74
CA ILE A 138 -8.98 -2.88 4.40
C ILE A 138 -9.23 -2.78 5.91
N LEU A 139 -10.25 -2.03 6.32
CA LEU A 139 -10.51 -1.73 7.73
C LEU A 139 -10.67 -2.98 8.63
N PRO A 140 -11.25 -4.12 8.18
CA PRO A 140 -11.37 -5.31 9.03
C PRO A 140 -10.01 -5.89 9.48
N PHE A 141 -8.93 -5.54 8.77
CA PHE A 141 -7.56 -5.96 9.07
C PHE A 141 -6.77 -4.95 9.91
N VAL A 142 -7.31 -3.75 10.12
CA VAL A 142 -6.73 -2.75 11.01
C VAL A 142 -7.03 -3.14 12.47
N PRO A 143 -6.05 -3.07 13.40
CA PRO A 143 -6.29 -3.34 14.82
C PRO A 143 -7.31 -2.36 15.41
N GLU A 144 -8.19 -2.86 16.28
CA GLU A 144 -9.09 -2.02 17.08
C GLU A 144 -8.33 -1.45 18.28
N GLY A 145 -8.52 -0.16 18.60
CA GLY A 145 -8.03 0.45 19.85
C GLY A 145 -6.56 0.90 19.85
N LEU A 146 -6.14 1.67 18.84
CA LEU A 146 -4.89 2.45 18.90
C LEU A 146 -4.97 3.59 19.93
#